data_AF-A0A534KA29-F1
#
_entry.id   AF-A0A534KA29-F1
#
_cell.length_a   1.000
_cell.length_b   1.000
_cell.length_c   1.000
_cell.angle_alpha   90.00
_cell.angle_beta   90.00
_cell.angle_gamma   90.00
#
_symmetry.space_group_name_H-M   'P 1'
#
loop_
_entity.id
_entity.type
_entity.pdbx_description
1 polymer ?
#
loop_
_entity_poly.entity_id
_entity_poly.type
_entity_poly.pdbx_seq_one_letter_code
_entity_poly.pdbx_strand_id
1 'polypeptide(L)'
;MPQDVIALTKGSRYRIESMETRERTKVTKGIFRGYATIGTDDAIVVELDESHQEMKGKLRLIPLHVILAVDVMEQVPGEAPKGDKPGTMYG
;
A
#
# COMPACT_ATOMS: atom_id res chain seq x y z
N MET A 1 -19.38 15.18 11.96
CA MET A 1 -18.88 14.54 10.73
C MET A 1 -18.73 13.07 11.04
N PRO A 2 -19.36 12.14 10.31
CA PRO A 2 -19.00 10.73 10.41
C PRO A 2 -17.49 10.63 10.22
N GLN A 3 -16.81 9.88 11.08
CA GLN A 3 -15.38 9.63 10.94
C GLN A 3 -15.19 8.74 9.71
N ASP A 4 -14.98 9.34 8.55
CA ASP A 4 -14.64 8.61 7.34
C ASP A 4 -13.31 7.89 7.60
N VAL A 5 -13.38 6.58 7.84
CA VAL A 5 -12.20 5.75 8.05
C VAL A 5 -11.40 5.76 6.75
N ILE A 6 -10.25 6.43 6.76
CA ILE A 6 -9.32 6.41 5.63
C ILE A 6 -8.70 5.02 5.56
N ALA A 7 -9.00 4.29 4.50
CA ALA A 7 -8.43 2.98 4.22
C ALA A 7 -7.73 2.96 2.85
N LEU A 8 -6.70 2.12 2.73
CA LEU A 8 -6.09 1.84 1.44
C LEU A 8 -7.10 1.16 0.52
N THR A 9 -7.39 1.82 -0.61
CA THR A 9 -8.47 1.46 -1.52
C THR A 9 -7.86 1.07 -2.87
N LYS A 10 -8.12 -0.17 -3.33
CA LYS A 10 -7.57 -0.64 -4.61
C LYS A 10 -7.99 0.29 -5.74
N GLY A 11 -7.04 0.66 -6.60
CA GLY A 11 -7.29 1.63 -7.68
C GLY A 11 -6.97 3.08 -7.30
N SER A 12 -6.86 3.42 -6.02
CA SER A 12 -6.40 4.74 -5.57
C SER A 12 -4.90 4.94 -5.80
N ARG A 13 -4.49 6.20 -5.98
CA ARG A 13 -3.08 6.58 -6.16
C ARG A 13 -2.46 7.00 -4.83
N TYR A 14 -1.25 6.52 -4.58
CA TYR A 14 -0.51 6.78 -3.35
C TYR A 14 0.93 7.17 -3.65
N ARG A 15 1.52 7.97 -2.75
CA ARG A 15 2.95 8.18 -2.63
C ARG A 15 3.40 7.46 -1.35
N ILE A 16 4.23 6.45 -1.50
CA ILE A 16 4.77 5.64 -0.41
C ILE A 16 6.23 6.00 -0.22
N GLU A 17 6.60 6.34 1.01
CA GLU A 17 7.98 6.49 1.42
C GLU A 17 8.40 5.27 2.22
N SER A 18 9.49 4.62 1.81
CA SER A 18 9.97 3.37 2.38
C SER A 18 11.47 3.44 2.66
N MET A 19 11.95 2.71 3.66
CA MET A 19 13.37 2.63 4.00
C MET A 19 14.09 1.75 2.96
N GLU A 20 15.07 2.30 2.25
CA GLU A 20 15.95 1.56 1.34
C GLU A 20 17.24 1.15 2.06
N THR A 21 17.81 2.08 2.84
CA THR A 21 18.88 1.83 3.81
C THR A 21 18.59 2.63 5.08
N ARG A 22 19.38 2.45 6.15
CA ARG A 22 19.20 3.22 7.40
C ARG A 22 19.20 4.74 7.20
N GLU A 23 19.94 5.23 6.21
CA GLU A 23 20.14 6.67 5.95
C GLU A 23 19.42 7.15 4.70
N ARG A 24 18.70 6.27 3.98
CA ARG A 24 18.07 6.59 2.70
C ARG A 24 16.67 6.04 2.58
N THR A 25 15.77 6.89 2.11
CA THR A 25 14.41 6.52 1.77
C THR A 25 14.24 6.37 0.27
N LYS A 26 13.23 5.60 -0.13
CA LYS A 26 12.77 5.41 -1.50
C LYS A 26 11.31 5.82 -1.61
N VAL A 27 11.03 6.72 -2.54
CA VAL A 27 9.67 7.13 -2.89
C VAL A 27 9.14 6.23 -4.00
N THR A 28 8.00 5.60 -3.76
CA THR A 28 7.24 4.85 -4.75
C THR A 28 5.91 5.55 -4.97
N LYS A 29 5.57 5.81 -6.23
CA LYS A 29 4.29 6.42 -6.62
C LYS A 29 3.57 5.49 -7.58
N GLY A 30 2.27 5.34 -7.38
CA GLY A 30 1.50 4.44 -8.22
C GLY A 30 0.13 4.07 -7.67
N ILE A 31 -0.48 3.08 -8.31
CA ILE A 31 -1.83 2.60 -7.99
C ILE A 31 -1.73 1.44 -7.00
N PHE A 32 -2.43 1.52 -5.88
CA PHE A 32 -2.53 0.40 -4.95
C PHE A 32 -3.33 -0.75 -5.57
N ARG A 33 -2.72 -1.93 -5.62
CA ARG A 33 -3.32 -3.16 -6.18
C ARG A 33 -3.72 -4.19 -5.12
N GLY A 34 -3.27 -4.02 -3.88
CA GLY A 34 -3.62 -4.90 -2.76
C GLY A 34 -2.41 -5.24 -1.90
N TYR A 35 -2.55 -6.32 -1.13
CA TYR A 35 -1.48 -6.88 -0.31
C TYR A 35 -1.01 -8.21 -0.89
N ALA A 36 0.24 -8.56 -0.63
CA ALA A 36 0.87 -9.84 -0.95
C ALA A 36 1.83 -10.24 0.17
N THR A 37 2.38 -11.45 0.08
CA THR A 37 3.36 -11.97 1.04
C THR A 37 4.71 -12.16 0.35
N ILE A 38 5.80 -11.72 0.99
CA ILE A 38 7.18 -12.02 0.62
C ILE A 38 7.76 -12.93 1.70
N GLY A 39 7.72 -14.24 1.49
CA GLY A 39 8.06 -15.20 2.54
C GLY A 39 7.10 -15.08 3.72
N THR A 40 7.60 -14.72 4.90
CA THR A 40 6.81 -14.50 6.12
C THR A 40 6.34 -13.05 6.30
N ASP A 41 6.80 -12.12 5.46
CA ASP A 41 6.48 -10.70 5.57
C ASP A 41 5.28 -10.32 4.69
N ASP A 42 4.37 -9.52 5.23
CA ASP A 42 3.34 -8.86 4.44
C ASP A 42 3.93 -7.68 3.65
N ALA A 43 3.39 -7.45 2.46
CA ALA A 43 3.80 -6.38 1.56
C ALA A 43 2.62 -5.68 0.91
N ILE A 44 2.76 -4.38 0.66
CA ILE A 44 1.86 -3.61 -0.20
C ILE A 44 2.27 -3.79 -1.66
N VAL A 45 1.29 -3.96 -2.54
CA VAL A 45 1.48 -4.06 -3.99
C VAL A 45 1.07 -2.76 -4.65
N VAL A 46 2.02 -2.13 -5.35
CA VAL A 46 1.79 -0.88 -6.09
C VAL A 46 2.18 -1.09 -7.55
N GLU A 47 1.30 -0.72 -8.47
CA GLU A 47 1.65 -0.58 -9.89
C GLU A 47 2.29 0.79 -10.11
N LEU A 48 3.53 0.78 -10.59
CA LEU A 48 4.36 1.98 -10.72
C LEU A 48 3.86 2.92 -11.82
N ASP A 49 3.75 4.20 -11.49
CA ASP A 49 3.38 5.23 -12.46
C ASP A 49 4.55 5.68 -13.35
N GLU A 50 4.31 6.71 -14.16
CA GLU A 50 5.28 7.29 -15.08
C GLU A 50 6.54 7.87 -14.42
N SER A 51 6.53 8.13 -13.11
CA SER A 51 7.72 8.62 -12.40
C SER A 51 8.83 7.57 -12.26
N HIS A 52 8.56 6.31 -12.60
CA HIS A 52 9.52 5.20 -12.51
C HIS A 52 10.12 4.75 -13.86
N GLN A 53 9.97 5.55 -14.92
CA GLN A 53 10.63 5.31 -16.23
C GLN A 53 10.37 3.91 -16.78
N GLU A 54 11.41 3.10 -17.02
CA GLU A 54 11.32 1.73 -17.55
C GLU A 54 10.52 0.77 -16.65
N MET A 55 10.37 1.12 -15.37
CA MET A 55 9.59 0.34 -14.42
C MET A 55 8.11 0.71 -14.42
N LYS A 56 7.66 1.67 -15.23
CA LYS A 56 6.24 2.03 -15.38
C LYS A 56 5.39 0.79 -15.69
N GLY A 57 4.26 0.67 -15.02
CA GLY A 57 3.31 -0.44 -15.17
C GLY A 57 3.78 -1.76 -14.53
N LYS A 58 4.99 -1.82 -13.96
CA LYS A 58 5.43 -2.98 -13.18
C LYS A 58 4.84 -2.92 -11.77
N LEU A 59 4.67 -4.10 -11.18
CA LEU A 59 4.28 -4.22 -9.77
C LEU A 59 5.52 -4.14 -8.89
N ARG A 60 5.46 -3.29 -7.87
CA ARG A 60 6.42 -3.25 -6.78
C ARG A 60 5.76 -3.76 -5.51
N LEU A 61 6.37 -4.75 -4.90
CA LEU A 61 6.04 -5.21 -3.55
C LEU A 61 6.96 -4.47 -2.57
N ILE A 62 6.37 -3.85 -1.54
CA ILE A 62 7.13 -3.16 -0.48
C ILE A 62 6.72 -3.81 0.85
N PRO A 63 7.65 -4.45 1.59
CA PRO A 63 7.33 -5.00 2.90
C PRO A 63 6.72 -3.95 3.82
N LEU A 64 5.67 -4.30 4.56
CA LEU A 64 4.95 -3.34 5.40
C LEU A 64 5.86 -2.77 6.50
N HIS A 65 6.76 -3.59 7.05
CA HIS A 65 7.67 -3.19 8.13
C HIS A 65 8.73 -2.16 7.71
N VAL A 66 8.91 -1.88 6.41
CA VAL A 66 9.85 -0.83 5.92
C VAL A 66 9.15 0.46 5.49
N ILE A 67 7.82 0.52 5.55
CA ILE A 67 7.07 1.72 5.14
C ILE A 67 7.18 2.78 6.24
N LEU A 68 7.56 3.98 5.84
CA LEU A 68 7.71 5.14 6.72
C LEU A 68 6.48 6.06 6.66
N ALA A 69 5.93 6.25 5.46
CA ALA A 69 4.73 7.06 5.25
C ALA A 69 3.95 6.61 4.00
N VAL A 70 2.64 6.85 4.01
CA VAL A 70 1.75 6.66 2.87
C VAL A 70 0.85 7.88 2.72
N ASP A 71 1.08 8.65 1.66
CA ASP A 71 0.27 9.82 1.33
C ASP A 71 -0.81 9.43 0.31
N VAL A 72 -2.06 9.85 0.56
CA VAL A 72 -3.17 9.67 -0.38
C VAL A 72 -3.11 10.78 -1.43
N MET A 73 -2.88 10.39 -2.69
CA MET A 73 -2.79 11.36 -3.80
C MET A 73 -4.13 11.52 -4.51
N GLU A 74 -4.83 10.40 -4.73
CA GLU A 74 -6.16 10.37 -5.30
C GLU A 74 -6.90 9.16 -4.74
N GLN A 75 -8.13 9.37 -4.27
CA GLN A 75 -8.96 8.31 -3.76
C GLN A 75 -10.08 7.99 -4.75
N VAL A 76 -10.11 6.75 -5.25
CA VAL A 76 -11.27 6.28 -6.00
C VAL A 76 -12.45 6.07 -5.03
N PRO A 77 -13.70 6.29 -5.46
CA PRO A 77 -14.86 5.93 -4.66
C PRO A 77 -14.84 4.42 -4.43
N GLY A 78 -14.56 3.99 -3.21
CA GLY A 78 -14.49 2.59 -2.83
C GLY A 78 -14.90 2.40 -1.38
N GLU A 79 -15.65 1.33 -1.10
CA GLU A 79 -15.96 0.95 0.26
C GLU A 79 -14.65 0.58 0.99
N ALA A 80 -14.44 1.13 2.19
CA ALA A 80 -13.38 0.68 3.07
C ALA A 80 -13.50 -0.85 3.24
N PRO A 81 -12.40 -1.61 3.22
CA PRO A 81 -12.45 -3.05 3.43
C PRO A 81 -13.18 -3.31 4.75
N LYS A 82 -14.29 -4.07 4.68
CA LYS A 82 -14.98 -4.57 5.88
C LYS A 82 -13.97 -5.43 6.62
N GLY A 83 -13.49 -4.96 7.77
CA GLY A 83 -12.58 -5.73 8.61
C GLY A 83 -13.21 -7.10 8.89
N ASP A 84 -12.46 -8.17 8.63
CA ASP A 84 -12.86 -9.50 9.08
C ASP A 84 -13.05 -9.43 10.60
N LYS A 85 -14.24 -9.82 11.06
CA LYS A 85 -14.49 -9.99 12.48
C LYS A 85 -13.49 -11.03 13.00
N PRO A 86 -12.83 -10.81 14.14
CA PRO A 86 -12.04 -11.85 14.78
C PRO A 86 -13.01 -12.97 15.19
N GLY A 87 -13.11 -13.99 14.33
CA GLY A 87 -13.77 -15.24 14.68
C GLY A 87 -12.94 -15.88 15.76
N THR A 88 -13.52 -16.02 16.96
CA THR A 88 -13.05 -16.91 18.01
C THR A 88 -12.78 -18.28 17.41
N MET A 89 -11.50 -18.61 17.22
CA MET A 89 -11.04 -19.97 16.95
C MET A 89 -10.28 -20.45 18.19
N TYR A 90 -11.04 -20.75 19.25
CA TYR A 90 -10.66 -21.79 20.18
C TYR A 90 -11.31 -23.09 19.70
N GLY A 91 -10.47 -24.07 19.39
CA GLY A 91 -10.81 -25.47 19.15
C GLY A 91 -9.57 -26.28 19.42
#